data_AF-A0A9P3F356-F1
#
_entry.id   AF-A0A9P3F356-F1
#
_cell.length_a   1.000
_cell.length_b   1.000
_cell.length_c   1.000
_cell.angle_alpha   90.00
_cell.angle_beta   90.00
_cell.angle_gamma   90.00
#
_symmetry.space_group_name_H-M   'P 1'
#
loop_
_entity.id
_entity.type
_entity.pdbx_description
1 polymer ?
#
loop_
_entity_poly.entity_id
_entity_poly.type
_entity_poly.pdbx_seq_one_letter_code
_entity_poly.pdbx_strand_id
1 'polypeptide(L)'
;MDDKEDISSLISDLSDLEVALLVSLAVHEHCLIETTNDCIHDVAKELALICSSIFGRTCKILECSSATSLEDFYSEILVSDVFQANAPYSRPRKGAESLSIHHNTTEPRDGTRSPGLRNVFGDKRVVDVVVAKNFNYVDEGIQLHALELMRSKRLNTNHGPIEARPNFLFVPLVVRSSDQLHPRLNHHLNDHLILSHFHDPTDGYVHLEENTDWLSDGQLSASSVVRKSDAQLKNQSLAVDQKVCFSLTFGLTSC
;
A
#
# COMPACT_ATOMS: atom_id res chain seq x y z
N MET A 1 -6.18 -9.63 -31.80
CA MET A 1 -4.88 -9.08 -31.37
C MET A 1 -4.27 -10.16 -30.51
N ASP A 2 -2.99 -10.45 -30.71
CA ASP A 2 -2.34 -11.58 -30.04
C ASP A 2 -2.05 -11.17 -28.61
N ASP A 3 -2.97 -11.48 -27.70
CA ASP A 3 -2.92 -11.07 -26.28
C ASP A 3 -1.56 -11.42 -25.63
N LYS A 4 -0.86 -12.43 -26.16
CA LYS A 4 0.47 -12.85 -25.72
C LYS A 4 1.58 -11.86 -26.09
N GLU A 5 1.53 -11.28 -27.29
CA GLU A 5 2.51 -10.27 -27.72
C GLU A 5 2.35 -8.97 -26.92
N ASP A 6 1.10 -8.57 -26.69
CA ASP A 6 0.77 -7.37 -25.91
C ASP A 6 1.22 -7.51 -24.43
N ILE A 7 1.02 -8.68 -23.82
CA ILE A 7 1.50 -8.98 -22.46
C ILE A 7 3.04 -9.01 -22.40
N SER A 8 3.71 -9.59 -23.40
CA SER A 8 5.17 -9.64 -23.43
C SER A 8 5.80 -8.26 -23.55
N SER A 9 5.20 -7.36 -24.34
CA SER A 9 5.65 -5.97 -24.41
C SER A 9 5.43 -5.26 -23.08
N LEU A 10 4.26 -5.44 -22.45
CA LEU A 10 3.95 -4.78 -21.18
C LEU A 10 4.90 -5.23 -20.07
N ILE A 11 5.16 -6.53 -19.92
CA ILE A 11 6.08 -7.05 -18.90
C ILE A 11 7.51 -6.53 -19.12
N SER A 12 7.92 -6.30 -20.37
CA SER A 12 9.27 -5.80 -20.68
C SER A 12 9.48 -4.35 -20.26
N ASP A 13 8.39 -3.59 -20.10
CA ASP A 13 8.42 -2.18 -19.69
C ASP A 13 8.29 -2.02 -18.16
N LEU A 14 8.01 -3.10 -17.43
CA LEU A 14 7.84 -3.06 -15.97
C LEU A 14 9.18 -3.22 -15.25
N SER A 15 9.34 -2.50 -14.14
CA SER A 15 10.43 -2.72 -13.18
C SER A 15 10.31 -4.08 -12.48
N ASP A 16 11.41 -4.54 -11.91
CA ASP A 16 11.47 -5.78 -11.14
C ASP A 16 10.46 -5.80 -9.98
N LEU A 17 10.30 -4.68 -9.27
CA LEU A 17 9.33 -4.51 -8.18
C LEU A 17 7.88 -4.52 -8.67
N GLU A 18 7.61 -3.90 -9.82
CA GLU A 18 6.28 -3.92 -10.44
C GLU A 18 5.89 -5.33 -10.87
N VAL A 19 6.82 -6.09 -11.47
CA VAL A 19 6.60 -7.48 -11.85
C VAL A 19 6.32 -8.33 -10.62
N ALA A 20 7.11 -8.19 -9.55
CA ALA A 20 6.91 -8.92 -8.31
C ALA A 20 5.49 -8.68 -7.73
N LEU A 21 5.06 -7.42 -7.64
CA LEU A 21 3.72 -7.07 -7.17
C LEU A 21 2.61 -7.52 -8.11
N LEU A 22 2.82 -7.40 -9.43
CA LEU A 22 1.85 -7.84 -10.43
C LEU A 22 1.58 -9.34 -10.31
N VAL A 23 2.64 -10.16 -10.24
CA VAL A 23 2.51 -11.61 -10.08
C VAL A 23 1.74 -11.94 -8.80
N SER A 24 2.15 -11.37 -7.66
CA SER A 24 1.46 -11.57 -6.38
C SER A 24 -0.01 -11.18 -6.40
N LEU A 25 -0.34 -10.03 -6.97
CA LEU A 25 -1.73 -9.57 -7.09
C LEU A 25 -2.56 -10.47 -8.02
N ALA A 26 -1.97 -10.93 -9.12
CA ALA A 26 -2.64 -11.76 -10.11
C ALA A 26 -2.99 -13.15 -9.58
N VAL A 27 -2.11 -13.76 -8.76
CA VAL A 27 -2.34 -15.07 -8.14
C VAL A 27 -2.97 -15.00 -6.74
N HIS A 28 -3.20 -13.80 -6.21
CA HIS A 28 -3.70 -13.56 -4.85
C HIS A 28 -2.83 -14.16 -3.73
N GLU A 29 -1.54 -14.29 -3.99
CA GLU A 29 -0.53 -14.79 -3.06
C GLU A 29 0.45 -13.69 -2.67
N HIS A 30 1.18 -13.91 -1.58
CA HIS A 30 2.07 -12.92 -0.98
C HIS A 30 3.49 -13.02 -1.54
N CYS A 31 4.30 -11.97 -1.41
CA CYS A 31 5.71 -11.99 -1.83
C CYS A 31 6.63 -11.42 -0.76
N LEU A 32 7.82 -11.99 -0.67
CA LEU A 32 8.92 -11.44 0.11
C LEU A 32 9.78 -10.56 -0.80
N ILE A 33 10.07 -9.35 -0.34
CA ILE A 33 11.04 -8.47 -0.97
C ILE A 33 12.25 -8.34 -0.06
N GLU A 34 13.43 -8.50 -0.64
CA GLU A 34 14.72 -8.38 0.01
C GLU A 34 15.49 -7.23 -0.63
N THR A 35 16.28 -6.52 0.16
CA THR A 35 17.15 -5.46 -0.36
C THR A 35 18.35 -5.25 0.58
N THR A 36 19.21 -4.30 0.27
CA THR A 36 20.31 -3.90 1.14
C THR A 36 19.82 -2.99 2.27
N ASN A 37 20.59 -2.91 3.36
CA ASN A 37 20.23 -2.09 4.52
C ASN A 37 19.98 -0.63 4.16
N ASP A 38 20.80 -0.09 3.27
CA ASP A 38 20.80 1.34 2.92
C ASP A 38 19.59 1.71 2.05
N CYS A 39 18.97 0.71 1.40
CA CYS A 39 17.92 0.90 0.42
C CYS A 39 16.52 0.52 0.94
N ILE A 40 16.41 -0.07 2.13
CA ILE A 40 15.13 -0.55 2.67
C ILE A 40 14.06 0.55 2.77
N HIS A 41 14.45 1.78 3.05
CA HIS A 41 13.51 2.90 3.12
C HIS A 41 13.01 3.32 1.75
N ASP A 42 13.86 3.28 0.73
CA ASP A 42 13.51 3.73 -0.62
C ASP A 42 12.71 2.64 -1.33
N VAL A 43 13.10 1.37 -1.22
CA VAL A 43 12.27 0.24 -1.68
C VAL A 43 10.87 0.27 -1.05
N ALA A 44 10.75 0.56 0.25
CA ALA A 44 9.44 0.64 0.89
C ALA A 44 8.55 1.75 0.31
N LYS A 45 9.12 2.93 0.03
CA LYS A 45 8.37 4.03 -0.57
C LYS A 45 8.05 3.75 -2.04
N GLU A 46 8.98 3.18 -2.78
CA GLU A 46 8.80 2.75 -4.17
C GLU A 46 7.63 1.76 -4.29
N LEU A 47 7.61 0.71 -3.47
CA LEU A 47 6.51 -0.24 -3.38
C LEU A 47 5.16 0.45 -3.08
N ALA A 48 5.15 1.42 -2.15
CA ALA A 48 3.93 2.15 -1.82
C ALA A 48 3.46 3.06 -2.97
N LEU A 49 4.39 3.67 -3.71
CA LEU A 49 4.08 4.44 -4.92
C LEU A 49 3.55 3.54 -6.03
N ILE A 50 4.18 2.40 -6.31
CA ILE A 50 3.69 1.41 -7.29
C ILE A 50 2.26 0.95 -6.93
N CYS A 51 2.03 0.59 -5.66
CA CYS A 51 0.71 0.16 -5.20
C CYS A 51 -0.38 1.21 -5.45
N SER A 52 -0.09 2.49 -5.22
CA SER A 52 -1.07 3.57 -5.32
C SER A 52 -1.21 4.13 -6.74
N SER A 53 -0.11 4.32 -7.46
CA SER A 53 -0.06 4.96 -8.78
C SER A 53 -0.42 3.99 -9.92
N ILE A 54 0.09 2.75 -9.86
CA ILE A 54 -0.12 1.74 -10.91
C ILE A 54 -1.35 0.89 -10.60
N PHE A 55 -1.40 0.33 -9.39
CA PHE A 55 -2.43 -0.65 -9.05
C PHE A 55 -3.70 -0.04 -8.42
N GLY A 56 -3.68 1.25 -8.08
CA GLY A 56 -4.81 1.95 -7.46
C GLY A 56 -5.22 1.33 -6.11
N ARG A 57 -4.26 0.80 -5.36
CA ARG A 57 -4.45 0.10 -4.08
C ARG A 57 -4.04 0.97 -2.90
N THR A 58 -4.76 0.82 -1.79
CA THR A 58 -4.36 1.44 -0.52
C THR A 58 -3.15 0.69 0.05
N CYS A 59 -2.07 1.41 0.31
CA CYS A 59 -0.84 0.83 0.83
C CYS A 59 -0.46 1.47 2.16
N LYS A 60 0.01 0.66 3.11
CA LYS A 60 0.61 1.11 4.36
C LYS A 60 1.99 0.49 4.54
N ILE A 61 2.93 1.33 4.97
CA ILE A 61 4.27 0.89 5.35
C ILE A 61 4.28 0.74 6.87
N LEU A 62 4.58 -0.46 7.35
CA LEU A 62 4.74 -0.80 8.76
C LEU A 62 6.24 -0.94 9.06
N GLU A 63 6.73 -0.20 10.05
CA GLU A 63 8.10 -0.38 10.57
C GLU A 63 8.10 -1.42 11.69
N CYS A 64 8.74 -2.56 11.44
CA CYS A 64 8.83 -3.63 12.41
C CYS A 64 10.15 -3.61 13.20
N SER A 65 10.04 -3.96 14.47
CA SER A 65 11.18 -4.17 15.37
C SER A 65 10.82 -5.22 16.42
N SER A 66 11.79 -5.60 17.25
CA SER A 66 11.53 -6.44 18.42
C SER A 66 10.64 -5.77 19.48
N ALA A 67 10.41 -4.46 19.38
CA ALA A 67 9.52 -3.71 20.26
C ALA A 67 8.09 -3.58 19.71
N THR A 68 7.83 -3.99 18.47
CA THR A 68 6.49 -3.94 17.87
C THR A 68 5.55 -4.84 18.68
N SER A 69 4.43 -4.28 19.16
CA SER A 69 3.40 -5.05 19.84
C SER A 69 2.28 -5.50 18.88
N LEU A 70 1.44 -6.45 19.33
CA LEU A 70 0.26 -6.86 18.55
C LEU A 70 -0.71 -5.69 18.31
N GLU A 71 -0.86 -4.80 19.30
CA GLU A 71 -1.74 -3.63 19.16
C GLU A 71 -1.18 -2.65 18.11
N ASP A 72 0.14 -2.43 18.10
CA ASP A 72 0.78 -1.60 17.08
C ASP A 72 0.55 -2.20 15.68
N PHE A 73 0.75 -3.51 15.55
CA PHE A 73 0.51 -4.25 14.31
C PHE A 73 -0.94 -4.06 13.81
N TYR A 74 -1.94 -4.27 14.67
CA TYR A 74 -3.35 -4.08 14.29
C TYR A 74 -3.66 -2.62 13.94
N SER A 75 -3.09 -1.66 14.67
CA SER A 75 -3.34 -0.25 14.44
C SER A 75 -2.83 0.22 13.09
N GLU A 76 -1.72 -0.34 12.59
CA GLU A 76 -1.09 0.06 11.33
C GLU A 76 -1.72 -0.60 10.10
N ILE A 77 -2.24 -1.82 10.22
CA ILE A 77 -2.96 -2.47 9.12
C ILE A 77 -4.37 -1.88 8.90
N LEU A 78 -4.90 -1.18 9.89
CA LEU A 78 -6.25 -0.61 9.90
C LEU A 78 -6.25 0.88 9.53
N VAL A 79 -7.05 1.26 8.54
CA VAL A 79 -7.25 2.66 8.13
C VAL A 79 -8.69 3.07 8.34
N SER A 80 -8.91 4.31 8.81
CA SER A 80 -10.24 4.89 8.92
C SER A 80 -10.75 5.39 7.56
N ASP A 81 -12.00 5.04 7.21
CA ASP A 81 -12.61 5.42 5.93
C ASP A 81 -12.85 6.94 5.78
N VAL A 82 -12.62 7.72 6.84
CA VAL A 82 -12.80 9.18 6.89
C VAL A 82 -11.87 9.94 5.92
N PHE A 83 -10.80 9.30 5.43
CA PHE A 83 -9.81 9.93 4.55
C PHE A 83 -10.06 9.78 3.05
N GLN A 84 -11.07 9.01 2.60
CA GLN A 84 -11.38 8.89 1.16
C GLN A 84 -12.32 9.98 0.62
N ALA A 85 -12.77 10.93 1.45
CA ALA A 85 -13.70 11.99 1.02
C ALA A 85 -13.04 13.32 0.61
N ASN A 86 -11.72 13.53 0.79
CA ASN A 86 -11.12 14.86 0.62
C ASN A 86 -9.77 14.87 -0.14
N ALA A 87 -9.83 14.65 -1.45
CA ALA A 87 -9.07 15.39 -2.45
C ALA A 87 -9.78 15.21 -3.80
N PRO A 88 -10.16 16.28 -4.53
CA PRO A 88 -9.21 17.31 -4.99
C PRO A 88 -9.67 18.75 -4.72
N TYR A 89 -8.68 19.64 -4.65
CA TYR A 89 -8.74 21.09 -4.87
C TYR A 89 -10.13 21.70 -5.08
N SER A 90 -10.79 22.10 -3.97
CA SER A 90 -11.89 23.05 -4.02
C SER A 90 -11.36 24.44 -3.68
N ARG A 91 -11.44 25.33 -4.66
CA ARG A 91 -11.13 26.77 -4.56
C ARG A 91 -11.73 27.39 -3.28
N PRO A 92 -11.02 28.30 -2.59
CA PRO A 92 -11.58 28.96 -1.42
C PRO A 92 -12.67 29.94 -1.86
N ARG A 93 -13.94 29.60 -1.57
CA ARG A 93 -15.05 30.55 -1.68
C ARG A 93 -15.12 31.36 -0.38
N LYS A 94 -14.81 32.65 -0.49
CA LYS A 94 -14.99 33.65 0.57
C LYS A 94 -16.45 33.72 1.03
N GLY A 95 -16.63 33.93 2.33
CA GLY A 95 -17.73 34.72 2.88
C GLY A 95 -18.83 33.94 3.59
N ALA A 96 -18.82 34.01 4.92
CA ALA A 96 -19.89 34.57 5.77
C ALA A 96 -19.83 33.93 7.19
N GLU A 97 -19.42 34.62 8.26
CA GLU A 97 -20.29 35.25 9.29
C GLU A 97 -21.53 34.38 9.64
N SER A 98 -21.90 34.03 10.88
CA SER A 98 -21.62 34.53 12.24
C SER A 98 -22.41 33.61 13.22
N LEU A 99 -21.94 33.50 14.48
CA LEU A 99 -22.64 33.42 15.81
C LEU A 99 -24.08 32.83 15.86
N SER A 100 -24.60 32.07 16.85
CA SER A 100 -24.36 31.98 18.30
C SER A 100 -25.42 31.04 18.96
N ILE A 101 -24.99 30.25 19.95
CA ILE A 101 -25.54 30.00 21.32
C ILE A 101 -27.08 29.81 21.62
N HIS A 102 -27.42 28.73 22.36
CA HIS A 102 -28.16 28.66 23.67
C HIS A 102 -29.27 27.58 23.85
N HIS A 103 -29.09 26.74 24.90
CA HIS A 103 -29.98 26.40 26.05
C HIS A 103 -31.25 25.48 25.94
N ASN A 104 -31.08 24.29 26.57
CA ASN A 104 -31.86 23.55 27.60
C ASN A 104 -33.19 22.78 27.40
N THR A 105 -33.13 21.56 28.00
CA THR A 105 -34.07 20.81 28.88
C THR A 105 -35.43 20.34 28.32
N THR A 106 -35.70 19.02 28.35
CA THR A 106 -36.51 18.29 29.38
C THR A 106 -36.65 16.79 28.99
N GLU A 107 -36.35 15.87 29.93
CA GLU A 107 -36.49 14.38 29.93
C GLU A 107 -37.97 13.92 30.10
N PRO A 108 -38.37 12.61 30.24
CA PRO A 108 -37.67 11.31 30.09
C PRO A 108 -38.49 10.23 29.29
N ARG A 109 -37.87 9.07 28.96
CA ARG A 109 -38.36 7.70 29.30
C ARG A 109 -37.91 6.60 28.32
N ASP A 110 -37.44 5.51 28.94
CA ASP A 110 -37.29 4.13 28.48
C ASP A 110 -36.34 3.84 27.29
N GLY A 111 -35.18 3.32 27.67
CA GLY A 111 -34.28 2.64 26.75
C GLY A 111 -32.98 2.34 27.45
N THR A 112 -32.93 1.26 28.21
CA THR A 112 -31.72 0.65 28.76
C THR A 112 -30.82 0.22 27.60
N ARG A 113 -30.15 1.18 26.96
CA ARG A 113 -28.96 0.94 26.17
C ARG A 113 -27.81 1.35 27.06
N SER A 114 -27.23 0.34 27.69
CA SER A 114 -25.85 0.36 28.12
C SER A 114 -25.02 1.16 27.09
N PRO A 115 -24.06 2.00 27.49
CA PRO A 115 -23.07 2.49 26.55
C PRO A 115 -22.29 1.26 26.10
N GLY A 116 -22.78 0.62 25.05
CA GLY A 116 -22.15 -0.52 24.41
C GLY A 116 -20.76 -0.05 24.04
N LEU A 117 -19.78 -0.77 24.59
CA LEU A 117 -18.37 -0.70 24.23
C LEU A 117 -18.26 -0.31 22.76
N ARG A 118 -17.90 0.95 22.51
CA ARG A 118 -17.75 1.46 21.14
C ARG A 118 -16.75 0.52 20.47
N ASN A 119 -17.17 -0.09 19.37
CA ASN A 119 -16.33 -0.98 18.57
C ASN A 119 -15.06 -0.18 18.23
N VAL A 120 -13.90 -0.53 18.82
CA VAL A 120 -12.65 0.25 18.69
C VAL A 120 -12.21 0.34 17.23
N PHE A 121 -12.65 -0.64 16.42
CA PHE A 121 -12.43 -0.73 14.98
C PHE A 121 -13.67 -0.39 14.14
N GLY A 122 -14.73 0.17 14.72
CA GLY A 122 -16.08 0.24 14.12
C GLY A 122 -16.19 0.86 12.72
N ASP A 123 -15.26 1.72 12.34
CA ASP A 123 -15.17 2.35 11.00
C ASP A 123 -13.80 2.17 10.34
N LYS A 124 -12.97 1.25 10.86
CA LYS A 124 -11.63 0.98 10.32
C LYS A 124 -11.67 -0.26 9.43
N ARG A 125 -11.02 -0.16 8.28
CA ARG A 125 -10.87 -1.25 7.31
C ARG A 125 -9.41 -1.61 7.15
N VAL A 126 -9.13 -2.87 6.82
CA VAL A 126 -7.77 -3.28 6.46
C VAL A 126 -7.38 -2.63 5.12
N VAL A 127 -6.15 -2.15 5.02
CA VAL A 127 -5.58 -1.71 3.74
C VAL A 127 -5.46 -2.86 2.75
N ASP A 128 -5.27 -2.55 1.47
CA ASP A 128 -5.07 -3.58 0.45
C ASP A 128 -3.69 -4.20 0.52
N VAL A 129 -2.69 -3.34 0.72
CA VAL A 129 -1.28 -3.74 0.72
C VAL A 129 -0.63 -3.28 2.01
N VAL A 130 0.06 -4.20 2.68
CA VAL A 130 0.91 -3.90 3.83
C VAL A 130 2.35 -4.21 3.45
N VAL A 131 3.20 -3.19 3.41
CA VAL A 131 4.65 -3.33 3.26
C VAL A 131 5.26 -3.34 4.66
N ALA A 132 5.64 -4.52 5.15
CA ALA A 132 6.16 -4.72 6.50
C ALA A 132 7.70 -4.70 6.48
N LYS A 133 8.28 -3.52 6.70
CA LYS A 133 9.73 -3.34 6.78
C LYS A 133 10.28 -4.07 8.00
N ASN A 134 11.42 -4.72 7.86
CA ASN A 134 12.13 -5.36 8.97
C ASN A 134 11.28 -6.44 9.67
N PHE A 135 10.38 -7.10 8.93
CA PHE A 135 9.42 -8.03 9.52
C PHE A 135 10.09 -9.23 10.21
N ASN A 136 11.29 -9.60 9.81
CA ASN A 136 12.12 -10.63 10.46
C ASN A 136 12.53 -10.30 11.91
N TYR A 137 12.28 -9.09 12.40
CA TYR A 137 12.59 -8.68 13.78
C TYR A 137 11.40 -8.72 14.73
N VAL A 138 10.17 -8.95 14.25
CA VAL A 138 9.01 -9.07 15.14
C VAL A 138 9.01 -10.39 15.90
N ASP A 139 8.27 -10.43 17.00
CA ASP A 139 7.99 -11.64 17.74
C ASP A 139 7.24 -12.69 16.89
N GLU A 140 7.45 -13.97 17.18
CA GLU A 140 6.79 -15.09 16.49
C GLU A 140 5.26 -14.99 16.54
N GLY A 141 4.70 -14.49 17.63
CA GLY A 141 3.26 -14.26 17.74
C GLY A 141 2.73 -13.31 16.67
N ILE A 142 3.46 -12.24 16.37
CA ILE A 142 3.08 -11.28 15.32
C ILE A 142 3.20 -11.91 13.93
N GLN A 143 4.24 -12.73 13.71
CA GLN A 143 4.39 -13.49 12.47
C GLN A 143 3.21 -14.45 12.24
N LEU A 144 2.74 -15.13 13.28
CA LEU A 144 1.57 -16.01 13.21
C LEU A 144 0.28 -15.24 12.92
N HIS A 145 0.10 -14.03 13.47
CA HIS A 145 -1.06 -13.20 13.14
C HIS A 145 -0.99 -12.67 11.70
N ALA A 146 0.18 -12.28 11.20
CA ALA A 146 0.33 -11.96 9.79
C ALA A 146 -0.01 -13.16 8.90
N LEU A 147 0.49 -14.35 9.24
CA LEU A 147 0.19 -15.59 8.52
C LEU A 147 -1.31 -15.91 8.52
N GLU A 148 -2.00 -15.75 9.65
CA GLU A 148 -3.44 -16.00 9.71
C GLU A 148 -4.22 -14.99 8.86
N LEU A 149 -3.82 -13.71 8.87
CA LEU A 149 -4.40 -12.69 7.99
C LEU A 149 -4.13 -13.00 6.51
N MET A 150 -2.94 -13.48 6.16
CA MET A 150 -2.59 -13.89 4.80
C MET A 150 -3.49 -15.03 4.31
N ARG A 151 -3.69 -16.06 5.15
CA ARG A 151 -4.42 -17.28 4.81
C ARG A 151 -5.93 -17.13 4.79
N SER A 152 -6.48 -16.64 5.90
CA SER A 152 -7.93 -16.62 6.12
C SER A 152 -8.56 -15.28 5.75
N LYS A 153 -7.74 -14.27 5.46
CA LYS A 153 -8.14 -12.86 5.33
C LYS A 153 -8.90 -12.35 6.55
N ARG A 154 -8.70 -12.97 7.72
CA ARG A 154 -9.40 -12.65 8.95
C ARG A 154 -8.51 -12.85 10.18
N LEU A 155 -8.60 -11.94 11.13
CA LEU A 155 -7.99 -12.07 12.45
C LEU A 155 -9.05 -11.90 13.52
N ASN A 156 -9.08 -12.81 14.49
CA ASN A 156 -9.94 -12.66 15.66
C ASN A 156 -9.14 -11.96 16.76
N THR A 157 -9.48 -10.72 17.06
CA THR A 157 -8.82 -9.93 18.12
C THR A 157 -9.74 -9.75 19.32
N ASN A 158 -9.17 -9.30 20.44
CA ASN A 158 -9.94 -8.92 21.64
C ASN A 158 -10.94 -7.78 21.37
N HIS A 159 -10.74 -7.02 20.30
CA HIS A 159 -11.56 -5.87 19.92
C HIS A 159 -12.54 -6.19 18.76
N GLY A 160 -12.65 -7.46 18.39
CA GLY A 160 -13.50 -7.94 17.30
C GLY A 160 -12.71 -8.51 16.13
N PRO A 161 -13.40 -9.11 15.16
CA PRO A 161 -12.76 -9.62 13.96
C PRO A 161 -12.27 -8.47 13.08
N ILE A 162 -11.04 -8.59 12.58
CA ILE A 162 -10.47 -7.78 11.51
C ILE A 162 -10.57 -8.61 10.24
N GLU A 163 -11.20 -8.10 9.19
CA GLU A 163 -11.34 -8.79 7.91
C GLU A 163 -10.67 -7.98 6.79
N ALA A 164 -9.77 -8.64 6.06
CA ALA A 164 -9.10 -8.09 4.89
C ALA A 164 -9.88 -8.42 3.61
N ARG A 165 -9.62 -7.67 2.55
CA ARG A 165 -10.23 -7.93 1.25
C ARG A 165 -9.65 -9.19 0.60
N PRO A 166 -10.36 -9.86 -0.33
CA PRO A 166 -9.86 -11.06 -1.01
C PRO A 166 -8.50 -10.85 -1.70
N ASN A 167 -8.26 -9.65 -2.21
CA ASN A 167 -7.04 -9.24 -2.89
C ASN A 167 -5.99 -8.61 -1.96
N PHE A 168 -6.09 -8.86 -0.65
CA PHE A 168 -5.13 -8.37 0.33
C PHE A 168 -3.73 -8.96 0.09
N LEU A 169 -2.74 -8.09 0.05
CA LEU A 169 -1.34 -8.40 -0.17
C LEU A 169 -0.48 -7.94 1.01
N PHE A 170 0.02 -8.89 1.78
CA PHE A 170 1.12 -8.70 2.71
C PHE A 170 2.47 -8.84 1.99
N VAL A 171 3.38 -7.88 2.18
CA VAL A 171 4.73 -7.85 1.60
C VAL A 171 5.74 -7.67 2.73
N PRO A 172 6.32 -8.76 3.27
CA PRO A 172 7.50 -8.64 4.13
C PRO A 172 8.65 -8.03 3.32
N LEU A 173 9.23 -6.95 3.84
CA LEU A 173 10.39 -6.29 3.26
C LEU A 173 11.54 -6.39 4.25
N VAL A 174 12.59 -7.13 3.90
CA VAL A 174 13.69 -7.45 4.82
C VAL A 174 15.05 -7.08 4.23
N VAL A 175 16.00 -6.80 5.13
CA VAL A 175 17.40 -6.65 4.73
C VAL A 175 18.01 -8.02 4.52
N ARG A 176 18.63 -8.24 3.35
CA ARG A 176 19.47 -9.41 3.13
C ARG A 176 20.88 -9.12 3.64
N SER A 177 21.23 -9.74 4.77
CA SER A 177 22.59 -9.70 5.29
C SER A 177 23.44 -10.76 4.59
N SER A 178 24.71 -10.45 4.29
CA SER A 178 25.62 -11.37 3.58
C SER A 178 25.92 -12.68 4.35
N ASP A 179 25.65 -12.70 5.66
CA ASP A 179 25.80 -13.84 6.55
C ASP A 179 24.51 -14.69 6.68
N GLN A 180 23.37 -14.19 6.19
CA GLN A 180 22.07 -14.87 6.27
C GLN A 180 21.58 -15.24 4.87
N LEU A 181 21.65 -16.53 4.55
CA LEU A 181 21.10 -17.08 3.30
C LEU A 181 19.58 -16.89 3.21
N HIS A 182 18.88 -16.85 4.36
CA HIS A 182 17.44 -16.66 4.44
C HIS A 182 17.06 -15.80 5.66
N PRO A 183 16.06 -14.91 5.53
CA PRO A 183 15.56 -14.14 6.65
C PRO A 183 14.91 -15.05 7.70
N ARG A 184 14.95 -14.61 8.97
CA ARG A 184 14.32 -15.31 10.10
C ARG A 184 12.80 -15.12 10.11
N LEU A 185 12.14 -15.71 9.12
CA LEU A 185 10.69 -15.80 9.05
C LEU A 185 10.23 -17.19 9.50
N ASN A 186 9.04 -17.25 10.10
CA ASN A 186 8.38 -18.50 10.43
C ASN A 186 8.27 -19.35 9.16
N HIS A 187 8.61 -20.63 9.25
CA HIS A 187 8.64 -21.53 8.10
C HIS A 187 7.31 -21.54 7.33
N HIS A 188 6.18 -21.45 8.04
CA HIS A 188 4.85 -21.44 7.41
C HIS A 188 4.53 -20.15 6.66
N LEU A 189 5.20 -19.03 6.96
CA LEU A 189 5.08 -17.83 6.12
C LEU A 189 5.61 -18.13 4.72
N ASN A 190 6.73 -18.84 4.60
CA ASN A 190 7.33 -19.18 3.31
C ASN A 190 6.40 -20.03 2.44
N ASP A 191 5.55 -20.86 3.04
CA ASP A 191 4.55 -21.66 2.31
C ASP A 191 3.45 -20.81 1.65
N HIS A 192 3.30 -19.55 2.04
CA HIS A 192 2.29 -18.60 1.54
C HIS A 192 2.92 -17.44 0.76
N LEU A 193 4.21 -17.57 0.42
CA LEU A 193 4.92 -16.64 -0.44
C LEU A 193 5.09 -17.28 -1.82
N ILE A 194 4.57 -16.63 -2.86
CA ILE A 194 4.72 -17.12 -4.24
C ILE A 194 6.14 -16.92 -4.77
N LEU A 195 6.82 -15.88 -4.27
CA LEU A 195 8.19 -15.53 -4.67
C LEU A 195 8.94 -14.83 -3.53
N SER A 196 10.26 -14.93 -3.59
CA SER A 196 11.18 -14.03 -2.89
C SER A 196 12.02 -13.31 -3.94
N HIS A 197 11.94 -11.98 -3.96
CA HIS A 197 12.68 -11.15 -4.89
C HIS A 197 13.70 -10.30 -4.16
N PHE A 198 14.88 -10.14 -4.73
CA PHE A 198 15.89 -9.21 -4.22
C PHE A 198 16.02 -8.05 -5.19
N HIS A 199 15.72 -6.85 -4.69
CA HIS A 199 15.89 -5.62 -5.43
C HIS A 199 17.32 -5.09 -5.24
N ASP A 200 18.07 -5.04 -6.35
CA ASP A 200 19.39 -4.46 -6.37
C ASP A 200 19.27 -2.93 -6.49
N PRO A 201 19.96 -2.13 -5.65
CA PRO A 201 19.90 -0.67 -5.74
C PRO A 201 20.32 -0.09 -7.11
N THR A 202 21.02 -0.88 -7.93
CA THR A 202 21.40 -0.48 -9.29
C THR A 202 20.25 -0.59 -10.31
N ASP A 203 19.15 -1.27 -9.96
CA ASP A 203 17.94 -1.36 -10.79
C ASP A 203 17.10 -0.05 -10.75
N GLY A 204 17.37 0.83 -9.79
CA GLY A 204 16.78 2.17 -9.69
C GLY A 204 15.36 2.21 -9.08
N TYR A 205 14.80 3.41 -8.95
CA TYR A 205 13.49 3.63 -8.33
C TYR A 205 12.61 4.52 -9.21
N VAL A 206 12.04 3.94 -10.26
CA VAL A 206 11.29 4.64 -11.31
C VAL A 206 10.26 5.63 -10.74
N HIS A 207 9.47 5.22 -9.75
CA HIS A 207 8.39 6.06 -9.21
C HIS A 207 8.87 7.13 -8.22
N LEU A 208 9.91 6.84 -7.44
CA LEU A 208 10.53 7.83 -6.56
C LEU A 208 11.27 8.92 -7.33
N GLU A 209 11.98 8.54 -8.39
CA GLU A 209 12.73 9.46 -9.24
C GLU A 209 11.76 10.42 -9.96
N GLU A 210 10.70 9.89 -10.58
CA GLU A 210 9.69 10.71 -11.25
C GLU A 210 9.04 11.71 -10.30
N ASN A 211 8.65 11.30 -9.08
CA ASN A 211 8.00 12.21 -8.13
C ASN A 211 8.95 13.30 -7.59
N THR A 212 10.27 13.06 -7.63
CA THR A 212 11.27 14.06 -7.23
C THR A 212 11.50 15.10 -8.32
N ASP A 213 11.46 14.70 -9.59
CA ASP A 213 11.63 15.58 -10.74
C ASP A 213 10.51 16.62 -10.87
N TRP A 214 9.26 16.27 -10.53
CA TRP A 214 8.14 17.23 -10.48
C TRP A 214 8.26 18.29 -9.38
N LEU A 215 9.03 18.05 -8.33
CA LEU A 215 9.27 19.00 -7.23
C LEU A 215 10.51 19.87 -7.44
N SER A 216 11.38 19.51 -8.38
CA SER A 216 12.69 20.16 -8.58
C SER A 216 12.63 21.44 -9.43
N ASP A 217 11.59 21.63 -10.25
CA ASP A 217 11.59 22.71 -11.28
C ASP A 217 10.84 24.01 -10.89
N GLY A 218 10.63 24.23 -9.59
CA GLY A 218 9.72 25.28 -9.09
C GLY A 218 10.33 26.56 -8.48
N GLN A 219 11.66 26.69 -8.31
CA GLN A 219 12.25 27.86 -7.64
C GLN A 219 13.46 28.51 -8.30
N LEU A 220 13.62 28.39 -9.63
CA LEU A 220 14.53 29.27 -10.37
C LEU A 220 13.78 29.96 -11.50
N SER A 221 13.29 31.19 -11.23
CA SER A 221 12.94 32.13 -12.30
C SER A 221 13.12 33.57 -11.85
N ALA A 222 14.16 34.21 -12.38
CA ALA A 222 14.10 35.61 -12.77
C ALA A 222 15.11 35.91 -13.90
N SER A 223 14.58 36.44 -15.01
CA SER A 223 15.23 36.92 -16.25
C SER A 223 15.47 35.83 -17.32
N SER A 224 15.19 36.00 -18.61
CA SER A 224 14.58 37.07 -19.40
C SER A 224 14.20 36.49 -20.78
N VAL A 225 13.14 37.05 -21.35
CA VAL A 225 12.45 36.86 -22.64
C VAL A 225 13.32 36.44 -23.85
N VAL A 226 12.83 35.50 -24.69
CA VAL A 226 12.48 35.66 -26.15
C VAL A 226 12.36 34.30 -26.90
N ARG A 227 11.18 34.12 -27.53
CA ARG A 227 10.80 33.32 -28.74
C ARG A 227 10.52 31.80 -28.66
N LYS A 228 9.20 31.54 -28.71
CA LYS A 228 8.39 30.54 -29.44
C LYS A 228 9.11 29.57 -30.39
N SER A 229 8.90 28.27 -30.16
CA SER A 229 8.58 27.28 -31.19
C SER A 229 7.87 26.08 -30.55
N ASP A 230 6.73 25.70 -31.15
CA ASP A 230 5.87 24.58 -30.78
C ASP A 230 6.62 23.24 -30.77
N ALA A 231 6.52 22.49 -29.66
CA ALA A 231 6.81 21.06 -29.62
C ALA A 231 5.84 20.39 -28.64
N GLN A 232 4.87 19.68 -29.21
CA GLN A 232 3.94 18.79 -28.54
C GLN A 232 4.75 17.63 -27.92
N LEU A 233 5.00 17.67 -26.61
CA LEU A 233 5.47 16.50 -25.87
C LEU A 233 4.24 15.75 -25.36
N LYS A 234 4.07 14.56 -25.94
CA LYS A 234 2.98 13.62 -25.70
C LYS A 234 3.29 12.88 -24.40
N ASN A 235 2.74 13.35 -23.28
CA ASN A 235 2.70 12.60 -22.02
C ASN A 235 1.91 11.31 -22.24
N GLN A 236 2.58 10.16 -22.35
CA GLN A 236 1.96 8.85 -22.23
C GLN A 236 2.23 8.34 -20.82
N SER A 237 1.39 8.78 -19.88
CA SER A 237 1.14 8.05 -18.65
C SER A 237 0.54 6.70 -19.06
N LEU A 238 1.32 5.63 -18.95
CA LEU A 238 0.85 4.27 -19.13
C LEU A 238 0.09 3.89 -17.86
N ALA A 239 -1.15 4.36 -17.75
CA ALA A 239 -2.12 3.74 -16.88
C ALA A 239 -2.27 2.29 -17.38
N VAL A 240 -1.65 1.34 -16.67
CA VAL A 240 -1.84 -0.10 -16.90
C VAL A 240 -3.35 -0.32 -16.89
N ASP A 241 -3.92 -0.62 -18.07
CA ASP A 241 -5.37 -0.72 -18.23
C ASP A 241 -5.87 -1.75 -17.22
N GLN A 242 -6.79 -1.34 -16.36
CA GLN A 242 -7.38 -2.18 -15.33
C GLN A 242 -7.89 -3.50 -15.93
N LYS A 243 -8.25 -3.52 -17.22
CA LYS A 243 -8.57 -4.73 -17.99
C LYS A 243 -7.43 -5.73 -18.09
N VAL A 244 -6.17 -5.32 -18.22
CA VAL A 244 -5.03 -6.26 -18.31
C VAL A 244 -4.75 -6.91 -16.95
N CYS A 245 -4.87 -6.14 -15.87
CA CYS A 245 -4.84 -6.69 -14.51
C CYS A 245 -5.98 -7.72 -14.32
N PHE A 246 -7.20 -7.40 -14.77
CA PHE A 246 -8.32 -8.35 -14.78
C PHE A 246 -8.06 -9.56 -15.70
N SER A 247 -7.50 -9.39 -16.89
CA SER A 247 -7.21 -10.48 -17.84
C SER A 247 -6.13 -11.43 -17.32
N LEU A 248 -5.12 -10.93 -16.59
CA LEU A 248 -4.12 -11.78 -15.93
C LEU A 248 -4.74 -12.59 -14.77
N THR A 249 -5.63 -11.98 -13.97
CA THR A 249 -6.38 -12.68 -12.92
C THR A 249 -7.33 -13.75 -13.49
N PHE A 250 -8.00 -13.49 -14.62
CA PHE A 250 -8.90 -14.46 -15.27
C PHE A 250 -8.18 -15.52 -16.11
N GLY A 251 -7.03 -15.18 -16.72
CA GLY A 251 -6.22 -16.11 -17.50
C GLY A 251 -5.52 -17.18 -16.65
N LEU A 252 -5.08 -16.82 -15.44
CA LEU A 252 -4.45 -17.76 -14.50
C LEU A 252 -5.44 -18.66 -13.76
N THR A 253 -6.73 -18.28 -13.70
CA THR A 253 -7.79 -19.09 -13.08
C THR A 253 -8.47 -20.06 -14.05
N SER A 254 -8.07 -20.07 -15.33
CA SER A 254 -8.64 -20.93 -16.38
C SER A 254 -7.75 -22.12 -16.80
N CYS A 255 -6.76 -22.50 -15.99
CA CYS A 255 -5.90 -23.68 -16.19
C CYS A 255 -6.15 -24.75 -15.13
#